data_AF-A0A2V9SD55-F1
#
_entry.id   AF-A0A2V9SD55-F1
#
_cell.length_a   1.000
_cell.length_b   1.000
_cell.length_c   1.000
_cell.angle_alpha   90.00
_cell.angle_beta   90.00
_cell.angle_gamma   90.00
#
_symmetry.space_group_name_H-M   'P 1'
#
loop_
_entity.id
_entity.type
_entity.pdbx_description
1 polymer ?
#
loop_
_entity_poly.entity_id
_entity_poly.type
_entity_poly.pdbx_seq_one_letter_code
_entity_poly.pdbx_strand_id
1 'polypeptide(L)' 'KLCGRGRPHHTDSFSGIQFASIGPVTSSTLRELGLSVDIEAREYTIPGLIKAIAAAHPGKRG' A
#
# COMPACT_ATOMS: atom_id res chain seq x y z
N LYS A 1 -19.01 -33.96 11.20
CA LYS A 1 -17.65 -34.36 11.63
C LYS A 1 -16.69 -33.24 11.25
N LEU A 2 -16.05 -32.62 12.26
CA LEU A 2 -14.97 -31.61 12.22
C LEU A 2 -15.27 -30.32 11.43
N CYS A 3 -15.58 -29.18 12.06
CA CYS A 3 -14.68 -28.30 12.84
C CYS A 3 -13.43 -27.87 12.05
N GLY A 4 -13.44 -26.62 11.57
CA GLY A 4 -12.29 -25.88 11.11
C GLY A 4 -12.55 -24.39 11.34
N ARG A 5 -12.08 -23.87 12.47
CA ARG A 5 -12.06 -22.44 12.76
C ARG A 5 -11.14 -21.75 11.74
N GLY A 6 -11.70 -21.05 10.77
CA GLY A 6 -10.98 -19.98 10.06
C GLY A 6 -11.45 -18.66 10.62
N ARG A 7 -10.67 -17.99 11.46
CA ARG A 7 -10.93 -16.58 11.75
C ARG A 7 -10.89 -15.84 10.40
N PRO A 8 -11.85 -14.95 10.08
CA PRO A 8 -11.72 -14.14 8.87
C PRO A 8 -10.39 -13.39 8.97
N HIS A 9 -9.49 -13.62 8.02
CA HIS A 9 -8.32 -12.77 7.86
C HIS A 9 -8.86 -11.37 7.61
N HIS A 10 -8.53 -10.44 8.50
CA HIS A 10 -9.02 -9.06 8.50
C HIS A 10 -8.32 -8.28 7.36
N THR A 11 -8.47 -8.72 6.12
CA THR A 11 -7.85 -8.14 4.92
C THR A 11 -8.86 -7.35 4.07
N ASP A 12 -10.14 -7.40 4.39
CA ASP A 12 -11.24 -6.77 3.62
C ASP A 12 -11.46 -5.26 3.89
N SER A 13 -10.67 -4.62 4.77
CA SER A 13 -10.94 -3.24 5.20
C SER A 13 -10.19 -2.14 4.42
N PHE A 14 -9.38 -2.49 3.42
CA PHE A 14 -8.56 -1.52 2.66
C PHE A 14 -9.22 -1.01 1.37
N SER A 15 -10.53 -1.19 1.22
CA SER A 15 -11.25 -0.69 0.04
C SER A 15 -11.10 0.83 -0.11
N GLY A 16 -10.41 1.28 -1.15
CA GLY A 16 -10.18 2.70 -1.43
C GLY A 16 -8.91 3.29 -0.80
N ILE A 17 -8.05 2.49 -0.18
CA ILE A 17 -6.75 2.91 0.33
C ILE A 17 -5.68 2.54 -0.70
N GLN A 18 -4.82 3.50 -1.05
CA GLN A 18 -3.64 3.25 -1.89
C GLN A 18 -2.40 3.08 -1.00
N PHE A 19 -1.63 2.03 -1.26
CA PHE A 19 -0.40 1.76 -0.53
C PHE A 19 0.79 2.43 -1.23
N ALA A 20 1.53 3.22 -0.46
CA ALA A 20 2.76 3.86 -0.90
C ALA A 20 3.99 3.25 -0.21
N SER A 21 5.07 3.04 -0.97
CA SER A 21 6.34 2.55 -0.47
C SER A 21 7.46 3.56 -0.70
N ILE A 22 8.42 3.62 0.24
CA ILE A 22 9.60 4.49 0.16
C ILE A 22 10.64 3.94 -0.83
N GLY A 23 10.56 2.68 -1.22
CA GLY A 23 11.51 2.05 -2.14
C GLY A 23 11.29 0.54 -2.30
N PRO A 24 12.13 -0.12 -3.11
CA PRO A 24 11.88 -1.48 -3.62
C PRO A 24 11.88 -2.55 -2.54
N VAL A 25 12.65 -2.38 -1.46
CA VAL A 25 12.66 -3.34 -0.33
C VAL A 25 11.31 -3.36 0.37
N THR A 26 10.76 -2.18 0.68
CA THR A 26 9.43 -2.06 1.29
C THR A 26 8.33 -2.55 0.36
N SER A 27 8.46 -2.30 -0.95
CA SER A 27 7.54 -2.83 -1.95
C SER A 27 7.53 -4.36 -1.99
N SER A 28 8.69 -5.02 -1.90
CA SER A 28 8.76 -6.47 -1.80
C SER A 28 8.06 -6.99 -0.55
N THR A 29 8.28 -6.35 0.61
CA THR A 29 7.58 -6.71 1.85
C THR A 29 6.07 -6.56 1.74
N LEU A 30 5.57 -5.48 1.12
CA LEU A 30 4.13 -5.30 0.87
C LEU A 30 3.57 -6.46 0.02
N ARG A 31 4.29 -6.86 -1.03
CA ARG A 31 3.90 -7.98 -1.90
C ARG A 31 3.91 -9.32 -1.16
N GLU A 32 4.90 -9.56 -0.30
CA GLU A 32 4.99 -10.75 0.55
C GLU A 32 3.83 -10.84 1.54
N LEU A 33 3.33 -9.69 2.00
CA LEU A 33 2.15 -9.59 2.87
C LEU A 33 0.82 -9.68 2.11
N GLY A 34 0.85 -9.87 0.78
CA GLY A 34 -0.34 -9.92 -0.06
C GLY A 34 -1.00 -8.56 -0.29
N LEU A 35 -0.29 -7.46 -0.02
CA LEU A 35 -0.74 -6.09 -0.27
C LEU A 35 -0.27 -5.62 -1.65
N SER A 36 -1.12 -4.85 -2.32
CA SER A 36 -0.76 -4.16 -3.57
C SER A 36 0.18 -2.99 -3.28
N VAL A 37 1.05 -2.66 -4.23
CA VAL A 37 1.91 -1.47 -4.17
C VAL A 37 1.43 -0.53 -5.25
N ASP A 38 0.65 0.48 -4.87
CA ASP A 38 0.05 1.44 -5.80
C ASP A 38 1.03 2.55 -6.16
N ILE A 39 1.87 2.95 -5.21
CA ILE A 39 2.81 4.07 -5.35
C ILE A 39 4.18 3.61 -4.82
N GLU A 40 5.22 3.73 -5.63
CA GLU A 40 6.61 3.54 -5.20
C GLU A 40 7.40 4.83 -5.45
N ALA A 41 8.11 5.31 -4.44
CA ALA A 41 8.96 6.49 -4.56
C ALA A 41 10.18 6.20 -5.44
N ARG A 42 10.43 7.06 -6.44
CA ARG A 42 11.62 6.98 -7.31
C ARG A 42 12.90 7.42 -6.60
N GLU A 43 12.76 8.37 -5.69
CA GLU A 43 13.82 8.86 -4.82
C GLU A 43 13.52 8.38 -3.40
N TYR A 44 14.45 7.66 -2.78
CA TYR A 44 14.29 7.06 -1.44
C TYR A 44 14.50 8.10 -0.33
N THR A 45 13.87 9.25 -0.49
CA THR A 45 13.95 10.39 0.43
C THR A 45 12.53 10.83 0.79
N ILE A 46 12.38 11.52 1.92
CA ILE A 46 11.06 12.06 2.34
C ILE A 46 10.44 12.93 1.24
N PRO A 47 11.17 13.88 0.61
CA PRO A 47 10.63 14.66 -0.50
C PRO A 47 10.22 13.80 -1.70
N GLY A 48 11.00 12.76 -2.02
CA GLY A 48 10.69 11.81 -3.09
C GLY A 48 9.36 11.08 -2.88
N LEU A 49 9.12 10.61 -1.66
CA LEU A 49 7.88 9.95 -1.29
C LEU A 49 6.68 10.91 -1.34
N ILE A 50 6.83 12.13 -0.79
CA ILE A 50 5.76 13.13 -0.83
C ILE A 50 5.40 13.46 -2.28
N LYS A 51 6.39 13.64 -3.17
CA LYS A 51 6.16 13.86 -4.60
C LYS A 51 5.41 12.69 -5.25
N ALA A 52 5.78 11.45 -4.94
CA ALA A 52 5.13 10.26 -5.48
C ALA A 52 3.65 10.19 -5.05
N ILE A 53 3.37 10.45 -3.77
CA ILE A 53 2.00 10.47 -3.24
C ILE A 53 1.19 11.61 -3.85
N ALA A 54 1.76 12.83 -3.92
CA ALA A 54 1.09 13.99 -4.48
C ALA A 54 0.79 13.83 -5.98
N ALA A 55 1.66 13.14 -6.74
CA ALA A 55 1.42 12.83 -8.14
C ALA A 55 0.28 11.82 -8.33
N ALA A 56 0.15 10.84 -7.43
CA ALA A 56 -0.94 9.87 -7.45
C ALA A 56 -2.28 10.47 -6.98
N HIS A 57 -2.24 11.55 -6.19
CA HIS A 57 -3.41 12.28 -5.70
C HIS A 57 -3.34 13.76 -6.09
N PRO A 58 -3.61 14.11 -7.37
CA PRO A 58 -3.72 15.50 -7.76
C PRO A 58 -4.87 16.11 -6.96
N GLY A 59 -4.53 16.95 -5.97
CA GLY A 59 -5.49 17.45 -4.98
C GLY A 59 -6.78 17.93 -5.63
N LYS A 60 -7.92 17.65 -4.98
CA LYS A 60 -9.22 18.17 -5.44
C LYS A 60 -9.11 19.69 -5.51
N ARG A 61 -8.94 20.22 -6.71
CA ARG A 61 -9.05 21.65 -6.99
C ARG A 61 -10.51 22.01 -6.74
N GLY A 62 -10.78 22.55 -5.56
CA GLY A 62 -12.00 23.29 -5.26
C GLY A 62 -11.98 24.64 -5.96
#